data_AF-A0A5C5CDQ8-F1
#
_entry.id   AF-A0A5C5CDQ8-F1
#
_cell.length_a   1.000
_cell.length_b   1.000
_cell.length_c   1.000
_cell.angle_alpha   90.00
_cell.angle_beta   90.00
_cell.angle_gamma   90.00
#
_symmetry.space_group_name_H-M   'P 1'
#
loop_
_entity.id
_entity.type
_entity.pdbx_description
1 polymer ?
#
loop_
_entity_poly.entity_id
_entity_poly.type
_entity_poly.pdbx_seq_one_letter_code
_entity_poly.pdbx_strand_id
1 'polypeptide(L)' 'MIRRTSSERPRTAAERQRDCRARQRRGDVIFPLALPGEAVRDFLIETGHLKEWDDDDPERVKEALEVAFRDYVTRDGS' A
#
# COMPACT_ATOMS: atom_id res chain seq x y z
N MET A 1 6.47 7.22 25.95
CA MET A 1 6.28 5.77 25.70
C MET A 1 5.94 5.60 24.23
N ILE A 2 6.91 5.27 23.37
CA ILE A 2 6.69 5.08 21.93
C ILE A 2 6.54 3.58 21.68
N ARG A 3 5.32 3.12 21.38
CA ARG A 3 5.08 1.73 20.95
C ARG A 3 5.79 1.54 19.61
N ARG A 4 6.94 0.85 19.63
CA ARG A 4 7.61 0.33 18.44
C ARG A 4 6.61 -0.55 17.70
N THR A 5 6.06 -0.07 16.59
CA THR A 5 5.28 -0.88 15.66
C THR A 5 6.20 -1.95 15.10
N SER A 6 5.74 -3.19 15.23
CA SER A 6 6.48 -4.42 14.98
C SER A 6 7.31 -4.38 13.70
N SER A 7 8.57 -4.79 13.82
CA SER A 7 9.34 -5.34 12.70
C SER A 7 8.60 -6.57 12.17
N GLU A 8 7.69 -6.39 11.21
CA GLU A 8 7.04 -7.52 10.53
C GLU A 8 8.12 -8.28 9.77
N ARG A 9 8.45 -9.47 10.27
CA ARG A 9 9.26 -10.43 9.52
C ARG A 9 8.60 -10.63 8.14
N PRO A 10 9.39 -10.74 7.05
CA PRO A 10 8.82 -10.98 5.73
C PRO A 10 7.93 -12.22 5.77
N ARG A 11 6.65 -12.06 5.41
CA ARG A 11 5.66 -13.14 5.48
C ARG A 11 6.09 -14.32 4.61
N THR A 12 6.06 -15.49 5.22
CA THR A 12 6.33 -16.75 4.53
C THR A 12 5.28 -17.00 3.44
N ALA A 13 5.61 -17.83 2.45
CA ALA A 13 4.67 -18.19 1.38
C ALA A 13 3.38 -18.82 1.95
N ALA A 14 3.50 -19.62 3.02
CA ALA A 14 2.37 -20.25 3.70
C ALA A 14 1.45 -19.22 4.38
N GLU A 15 2.00 -18.18 5.01
CA GLU A 15 1.21 -17.09 5.62
C GLU A 15 0.48 -16.28 4.55
N ARG A 16 1.14 -15.98 3.44
CA ARG A 16 0.50 -15.31 2.29
C ARG A 16 -0.67 -16.12 1.73
N GLN A 17 -0.50 -17.44 1.61
CA GLN A 17 -1.56 -18.32 1.13
C GLN A 17 -2.73 -18.42 2.12
N ARG A 18 -2.46 -18.43 3.43
CA ARG A 18 -3.50 -18.43 4.47
C ARG A 18 -4.31 -17.14 4.44
N ASP A 19 -3.65 -16.00 4.27
CA ASP A 19 -4.31 -14.70 4.16
C ASP A 19 -5.18 -14.60 2.90
N CYS A 20 -4.68 -15.09 1.76
CA CYS A 20 -5.47 -15.17 0.52
C CYS A 20 -6.74 -16.01 0.70
N ARG A 21 -6.64 -17.18 1.35
CA ARG A 21 -7.82 -18.02 1.64
C ARG A 21 -8.79 -17.33 2.60
N ALA A 22 -8.29 -16.59 3.58
CA ALA A 22 -9.13 -15.84 4.52
C ALA A 22 -9.92 -14.73 3.82
N ARG A 23 -9.27 -13.99 2.91
CA ARG A 23 -9.88 -12.96 2.06
C ARG A 23 -10.95 -13.53 1.12
N GLN A 24 -10.63 -14.65 0.45
CA GLN A 24 -11.59 -15.36 -0.40
C GLN A 24 -12.84 -15.81 0.39
N ARG A 25 -12.67 -16.30 1.62
CA ARG A 25 -13.81 -16.68 2.48
C ARG A 25 -14.68 -15.51 2.91
N ARG A 26 -14.12 -14.29 2.99
CA ARG A 26 -14.87 -13.06 3.27
C ARG A 26 -15.58 -12.50 2.04
N GLY A 27 -15.28 -13.04 0.85
CA GLY A 27 -15.78 -12.52 -0.41
C GLY A 27 -14.97 -11.33 -0.94
N ASP A 28 -13.78 -11.07 -0.38
CA ASP A 28 -12.92 -10.00 -0.84
C ASP A 28 -12.39 -10.32 -2.24
N VAL A 29 -12.73 -9.50 -3.23
CA VAL A 29 -12.25 -9.64 -4.61
C VAL A 29 -10.86 -9.01 -4.71
N ILE A 30 -9.85 -9.84 -4.98
CA ILE A 30 -8.51 -9.35 -5.31
C ILE A 30 -8.52 -9.03 -6.81
N PHE A 31 -8.63 -7.74 -7.16
CA PHE A 31 -8.54 -7.28 -8.53
C PHE A 31 -7.09 -6.84 -8.84
N PRO A 32 -6.38 -7.51 -9.77
CA PRO A 32 -5.06 -7.05 -10.20
C PRO A 32 -5.23 -5.80 -11.06
N LEU A 33 -4.77 -4.65 -10.55
CA LEU A 33 -4.75 -3.40 -11.27
C LEU A 33 -3.32 -3.12 -11.76
N ALA A 34 -3.14 -3.00 -13.08
CA ALA A 34 -1.90 -2.54 -13.68
C ALA A 34 -2.03 -1.04 -13.95
N LEU A 35 -1.20 -0.23 -13.28
CA LEU A 35 -1.13 1.21 -13.49
C LEU A 35 0.22 1.58 -14.11
N PRO A 36 0.27 2.58 -15.01
CA PRO A 36 1.54 3.15 -15.46
C PRO A 36 2.31 3.72 -14.26
N GLY A 37 3.56 3.30 -14.08
CA GLY A 37 4.37 3.70 -12.92
C GLY A 37 4.59 5.21 -12.85
N GLU A 38 4.75 5.88 -13.99
CA GLU A 38 4.87 7.35 -14.08
C GLU A 38 3.63 8.04 -13.52
N ALA A 39 2.43 7.67 -13.98
CA ALA A 39 1.19 8.26 -13.51
C ALA A 39 0.96 8.07 -12.00
N VAL A 40 1.41 6.93 -11.44
CA VAL A 40 1.34 6.69 -10.00
C VAL A 40 2.29 7.64 -9.24
N ARG A 41 3.51 7.85 -9.76
CA ARG A 41 4.49 8.74 -9.13
C ARG A 41 4.03 10.20 -9.17
N ASP A 42 3.57 10.67 -10.33
CA ASP A 42 3.03 12.02 -10.50
C ASP A 42 1.88 12.28 -9.51
N PHE A 43 0.94 11.33 -9.42
CA PHE A 43 -0.17 11.43 -8.45
C PHE A 43 0.32 11.53 -7.00
N LEU A 44 1.31 10.72 -6.61
CA LEU A 44 1.84 10.73 -5.24
C LEU A 44 2.57 12.05 -4.93
N ILE A 45 3.23 12.64 -5.92
CA ILE A 45 3.88 13.96 -5.80
C ILE A 45 2.83 15.07 -5.68
N GLU A 46 1.86 15.11 -6.60
CA GLU A 46 0.79 16.12 -6.63
C GLU A 46 -0.04 16.13 -5.35
N THR A 47 -0.29 14.94 -4.77
CA THR A 47 -1.05 14.80 -3.52
C THR A 47 -0.18 14.99 -2.27
N GLY A 48 1.14 15.21 -2.42
CA GLY A 48 2.08 15.47 -1.33
C GLY A 48 2.48 14.23 -0.52
N HIS A 49 2.17 13.02 -1.00
CA HIS A 49 2.53 11.76 -0.35
C HIS A 49 3.98 11.33 -0.65
N LEU A 50 4.53 11.79 -1.78
CA LEU A 50 5.90 11.54 -2.22
C LEU A 50 6.58 12.87 -2.52
N LYS A 51 7.86 13.01 -2.17
CA LYS A 51 8.65 14.18 -2.57
C LYS A 51 9.17 13.97 -3.99
N GLU A 52 9.31 15.06 -4.75
CA GLU A 52 9.85 15.04 -6.13
C GLU A 52 11.21 14.34 -6.25
N TRP A 53 12.02 14.34 -5.18
CA TRP A 53 13.37 13.74 -5.18
C TRP A 53 13.40 12.26 -4.76
N ASP A 54 12.25 11.72 -4.33
CA ASP A 54 12.11 10.33 -3.86
C ASP A 54 11.38 9.44 -4.91
N ASP A 55 11.16 9.94 -6.12
CA ASP A 55 10.37 9.31 -7.18
C ASP A 55 11.05 8.09 -7.85
N ASP A 56 12.38 8.05 -7.80
CA ASP A 56 13.18 6.92 -8.27
C ASP A 56 13.42 5.84 -7.20
N ASP A 57 13.02 6.08 -5.94
CA ASP A 57 13.13 5.08 -4.88
C ASP A 57 11.85 4.20 -4.81
N PRO A 58 11.92 2.93 -5.25
CA PRO A 58 10.76 2.05 -5.30
C PRO A 58 10.19 1.72 -3.91
N GLU A 59 11.00 1.75 -2.84
CA GLU A 59 10.50 1.53 -1.48
C GLU A 59 9.68 2.75 -1.01
N ARG A 60 10.14 3.96 -1.33
CA ARG A 60 9.42 5.21 -1.01
C ARG A 60 8.12 5.34 -1.77
N VAL A 61 8.11 5.03 -3.06
CA VAL A 61 6.88 5.03 -3.88
C VAL A 61 5.85 4.07 -3.29
N LYS A 62 6.28 2.87 -2.86
CA LYS A 62 5.39 1.89 -2.24
C LYS A 62 4.85 2.38 -0.89
N GLU A 63 5.69 2.95 -0.03
CA GLU A 63 5.28 3.50 1.26
C GLU A 63 4.25 4.63 1.06
N ALA A 64 4.53 5.57 0.16
CA ALA A 64 3.63 6.67 -0.19
C ALA A 64 2.28 6.16 -0.73
N LEU A 65 2.30 5.13 -1.57
CA LEU A 65 1.09 4.50 -2.11
C LEU A 65 0.23 3.87 -1.00
N GLU A 66 0.82 3.17 -0.04
CA GLU A 66 0.10 2.58 1.09
C GLU A 66 -0.54 3.64 2.01
N VAL A 67 0.12 4.79 2.18
CA VAL A 67 -0.43 5.93 2.92
C VAL A 67 -1.59 6.56 2.16
N ALA A 68 -1.39 6.87 0.87
CA ALA A 68 -2.43 7.47 0.04
C ALA A 68 -3.71 6.63 0.01
N PHE A 69 -3.59 5.31 -0.20
CA PHE A 69 -4.77 4.42 -0.17
C PHE A 69 -5.49 4.44 1.18
N ARG A 70 -4.75 4.50 2.29
CA ARG A 70 -5.35 4.55 3.63
C ARG A 70 -6.14 5.83 3.83
N ASP A 71 -5.60 6.95 3.38
CA ASP A 71 -6.24 8.26 3.49
C ASP A 71 -7.51 8.33 2.63
N TYR A 72 -7.48 7.78 1.41
CA TYR A 72 -8.68 7.67 0.57
C TYR A 72 -9.76 6.78 1.18
N VAL A 73 -9.40 5.60 1.68
CA VAL A 73 -10.36 4.65 2.27
C VAL A 73 -11.01 5.22 3.54
N THR A 74 -10.27 6.02 4.32
CA THR A 74 -10.81 6.64 5.55
C THR A 74 -11.65 7.88 5.28
N ARG A 75 -11.44 8.57 4.15
CA ARG A 75 -12.15 9.81 3.79
C ARG A 75 -13.55 9.58 3.20
N ASP A 76 -13.77 8.46 2.50
CA ASP A 76 -15.10 8.07 1.98
C ASP A 76 -15.96 7.27 3.01
N GLY A 77 -15.45 7.05 4.22
CA GLY A 77 -16.13 6.31 5.29
C GLY A 77 -16.87 7.17 6.31
N SER A 78 -17.01 8.48 6.11
CA SER A 78 -17.71 9.42 7.01
C SER A 78 -19.02 9.93 6.42
#